data_AF-A0A077LDN9-F1
#
_entry.id   AF-A0A077LDN9-F1
#
_cell.length_a   1.000
_cell.length_b   1.000
_cell.length_c   1.000
_cell.angle_alpha   90.00
_cell.angle_beta   90.00
_cell.angle_gamma   90.00
#
_symmetry.space_group_name_H-M   'P 1'
#
loop_
_entity.id
_entity.type
_entity.pdbx_description
1 polymer ?
#
loop_
_entity_poly.entity_id
_entity_poly.type
_entity_poly.pdbx_seq_one_letter_code
_entity_poly.pdbx_strand_id
1 'polypeptide(L)'
;MGETTRGRGVPIPEHIADQLRGRNFSSFRKFREALWAAIANDPDLQKQFTGQNKLEMSQGRAPYARAEDQAGDNKKFEVHHPHEIAHGGAVYDIDNMLIMTPRRHIEHHQRKANEN
;
A
#
# COMPACT_ATOMS: atom_id res chain seq x y z
N MET A 1 1.17 -4.17 -11.42
CA MET A 1 1.83 -3.06 -10.72
C MET A 1 3.03 -2.60 -11.54
N GLY A 2 2.94 -1.44 -12.20
CA GLY A 2 3.93 -0.88 -13.14
C GLY A 2 4.59 0.42 -12.65
N GLU A 3 5.14 1.24 -13.55
CA GLU A 3 5.93 2.46 -13.28
C GLU A 3 5.27 3.47 -12.31
N THR A 4 3.95 3.50 -12.18
CA THR A 4 3.22 4.39 -11.28
C THR A 4 3.55 4.16 -9.79
N THR A 5 3.87 2.93 -9.37
CA THR A 5 4.31 2.67 -7.99
C THR A 5 5.72 3.20 -7.70
N ARG A 6 6.50 3.53 -8.75
CA ARG A 6 7.83 4.14 -8.68
C ARG A 6 7.79 5.67 -8.68
N GLY A 7 6.66 6.28 -9.06
CA GLY A 7 6.46 7.72 -9.13
C GLY A 7 5.92 8.32 -7.83
N ARG A 8 4.62 8.63 -7.79
CA ARG A 8 3.91 9.20 -6.63
C ARG A 8 3.27 8.15 -5.72
N GLY A 9 3.27 6.88 -6.12
CA GLY A 9 2.42 5.85 -5.52
C GLY A 9 1.12 5.69 -6.29
N VAL A 10 0.49 4.53 -6.15
CA VAL A 10 -0.80 4.24 -6.80
C VAL A 10 -1.92 4.42 -5.78
N PRO A 11 -2.96 5.22 -6.08
CA PRO A 11 -4.12 5.31 -5.21
C PRO A 11 -4.83 3.96 -5.13
N ILE A 12 -5.42 3.68 -3.96
CA ILE A 12 -6.25 2.48 -3.79
C ILE A 12 -7.45 2.60 -4.74
N PRO A 13 -7.76 1.59 -5.58
CA PRO A 13 -8.91 1.64 -6.47
C PRO A 13 -10.21 1.87 -5.70
N GLU A 14 -11.10 2.70 -6.23
CA GLU A 14 -12.33 3.14 -5.55
C GLU A 14 -13.20 1.95 -5.07
N HIS A 15 -13.38 0.94 -5.92
CA HIS A 15 -14.14 -0.27 -5.56
C HIS A 15 -13.53 -1.09 -4.42
N ILE A 16 -12.22 -0.94 -4.15
CA ILE A 16 -11.56 -1.52 -2.97
C ILE A 16 -11.77 -0.61 -1.76
N ALA A 17 -11.69 0.70 -1.96
CA ALA A 17 -11.96 1.69 -0.93
C ALA A 17 -13.37 1.53 -0.35
N ASP A 18 -14.38 1.37 -1.21
CA ASP A 18 -15.77 1.19 -0.78
C ASP A 18 -16.00 -0.08 0.05
N GLN A 19 -15.23 -1.14 -0.16
CA GLN A 19 -15.29 -2.36 0.66
C GLN A 19 -14.74 -2.18 2.08
N LEU A 20 -13.95 -1.13 2.29
CA LEU A 20 -13.27 -0.82 3.54
C LEU A 20 -13.88 0.40 4.24
N ARG A 21 -14.54 1.30 3.51
CA ARG A 21 -15.32 2.41 4.06
C ARG A 21 -16.42 1.89 4.99
N GLY A 22 -16.63 2.59 6.10
CA GLY A 22 -17.62 2.23 7.12
C GLY A 22 -17.26 1.01 7.98
N ARG A 23 -16.09 0.37 7.76
CA ARG A 23 -15.62 -0.72 8.63
C ARG A 23 -14.75 -0.16 9.76
N ASN A 24 -15.03 -0.61 10.98
CA ASN A 24 -14.18 -0.30 12.14
C ASN A 24 -13.00 -1.27 12.21
N PHE A 25 -11.79 -0.71 12.29
CA PHE A 25 -10.56 -1.45 12.49
C PHE A 25 -9.96 -1.12 13.86
N SER A 26 -9.64 -2.16 14.63
CA SER A 26 -9.01 -2.00 15.95
C SER A 26 -7.54 -1.57 15.88
N SER A 27 -6.92 -1.65 14.69
CA SER A 27 -5.56 -1.19 14.43
C SER A 27 -5.32 -0.98 12.94
N PHE A 28 -4.33 -0.17 12.59
CA PHE A 28 -3.88 -0.01 11.21
C PHE A 28 -3.40 -1.35 10.60
N ARG A 29 -2.84 -2.25 11.42
CA ARG A 29 -2.49 -3.60 10.95
C ARG A 29 -3.72 -4.35 10.44
N LYS A 30 -4.84 -4.30 11.16
CA LYS A 30 -6.10 -4.96 10.75
C LYS A 30 -6.68 -4.34 9.49
N PHE A 31 -6.60 -3.03 9.38
CA PHE A 31 -6.94 -2.32 8.15
C PHE A 31 -6.09 -2.82 6.97
N ARG A 32 -4.77 -2.87 7.14
CA ARG A 32 -3.84 -3.35 6.10
C ARG A 32 -4.08 -4.80 5.70
N GLU A 33 -4.38 -5.66 6.67
CA GLU A 33 -4.77 -7.06 6.43
C GLU A 33 -6.02 -7.14 5.55
N ALA A 34 -7.05 -6.34 5.86
CA ALA A 34 -8.27 -6.29 5.07
C ALA A 34 -8.06 -5.70 3.67
N LEU A 35 -7.20 -4.67 3.54
CA LEU A 35 -6.86 -4.07 2.25
C LEU A 35 -6.22 -5.08 1.31
N TRP A 36 -5.20 -5.81 1.76
CA TRP A 36 -4.54 -6.81 0.91
C TRP A 36 -5.47 -7.95 0.55
N ALA A 37 -6.32 -8.39 1.48
CA ALA A 37 -7.31 -9.42 1.21
C ALA A 37 -8.34 -8.95 0.17
N ALA A 38 -8.80 -7.70 0.23
CA ALA A 38 -9.73 -7.14 -0.75
C ALA A 38 -9.10 -7.10 -2.16
N ILE A 39 -7.85 -6.66 -2.28
CA ILE A 39 -7.12 -6.63 -3.56
C ILE A 39 -6.88 -8.07 -4.09
N ALA A 40 -6.66 -9.06 -3.21
CA ALA A 40 -6.48 -10.45 -3.62
C ALA A 40 -7.76 -11.09 -4.17
N ASN A 41 -8.92 -10.68 -3.64
CA ASN A 41 -10.23 -11.17 -4.07
C ASN A 41 -10.72 -10.49 -5.36
N ASP A 42 -10.16 -9.34 -5.71
CA ASP A 42 -10.55 -8.65 -6.93
C ASP A 42 -9.99 -9.37 -8.19
N PRO A 43 -10.85 -9.81 -9.12
CA PRO A 43 -10.44 -10.58 -10.29
C PRO A 43 -9.55 -9.82 -11.27
N ASP A 44 -9.63 -8.49 -11.32
CA ASP A 44 -8.84 -7.68 -12.25
C ASP A 44 -7.50 -7.25 -11.64
N LEU A 45 -7.46 -6.96 -10.34
CA LEU A 45 -6.24 -6.62 -9.63
C LEU A 45 -5.37 -7.85 -9.39
N GLN A 46 -5.96 -9.00 -9.02
CA GLN A 46 -5.18 -10.21 -8.72
C GLN A 46 -4.34 -10.67 -9.92
N LYS A 47 -4.80 -10.43 -11.16
CA LYS A 47 -4.08 -10.80 -12.40
C LYS A 47 -2.69 -10.16 -12.49
N GLN A 48 -2.46 -9.07 -11.76
CA GLN A 48 -1.20 -8.34 -11.75
C GLN A 48 -0.16 -8.90 -10.77
N PHE A 49 -0.51 -9.92 -9.97
CA PHE A 49 0.35 -10.50 -8.94
C PHE A 49 0.70 -11.96 -9.24
N THR A 50 1.90 -12.38 -8.82
CA THR A 50 2.35 -13.77 -8.89
C THR A 50 1.54 -14.65 -7.93
N GLY A 51 1.51 -15.96 -8.17
CA GLY A 51 0.78 -16.91 -7.31
C GLY A 51 1.19 -16.81 -5.83
N GLN A 52 2.48 -16.63 -5.56
CA GLN A 52 2.99 -16.42 -4.20
C GLN A 52 2.47 -15.12 -3.57
N ASN A 53 2.44 -14.02 -4.34
CA ASN A 53 1.91 -12.74 -3.87
C ASN A 53 0.41 -12.80 -3.61
N LYS A 54 -0.35 -13.52 -4.44
CA LYS A 54 -1.78 -13.78 -4.20
C LYS A 54 -2.01 -14.49 -2.87
N LEU A 55 -1.20 -15.50 -2.57
CA LEU A 55 -1.28 -16.25 -1.30
C LEU A 55 -0.94 -15.38 -0.10
N GLU A 56 0.11 -14.55 -0.18
CA GLU A 56 0.44 -13.61 0.88
C GLU A 56 -0.71 -12.61 1.11
N MET A 57 -1.25 -12.06 0.04
CA MET A 57 -2.35 -11.08 0.12
C MET A 57 -3.66 -11.68 0.63
N SER A 58 -4.00 -12.92 0.26
CA SER A 58 -5.17 -13.60 0.82
C SER A 58 -5.03 -13.89 2.32
N GLN A 59 -3.80 -13.96 2.82
CA GLN A 59 -3.49 -14.02 4.26
C GLN A 59 -3.39 -12.64 4.92
N GLY A 60 -3.72 -11.56 4.21
CA GLY A 60 -3.64 -10.18 4.68
C GLY A 60 -2.21 -9.62 4.75
N ARG A 61 -1.24 -10.26 4.08
CA ARG A 61 0.15 -9.83 4.03
C ARG A 61 0.40 -9.01 2.77
N ALA A 62 1.29 -8.02 2.88
CA ALA A 62 1.70 -7.25 1.73
C ALA A 62 2.43 -8.14 0.70
N PRO A 63 2.16 -7.96 -0.60
CA PRO A 63 2.87 -8.68 -1.64
C PRO A 63 4.34 -8.25 -1.71
N TYR A 64 5.19 -9.13 -2.21
CA TYR A 64 6.58 -8.80 -2.50
C TYR A 64 6.67 -7.89 -3.72
N ALA A 65 7.45 -6.82 -3.60
CA ALA A 65 7.87 -6.00 -4.72
C ALA A 65 8.84 -6.77 -5.62
N ARG A 66 8.95 -6.36 -6.90
CA ARG A 66 9.96 -6.91 -7.81
C ARG A 66 11.35 -6.70 -7.23
N ALA A 67 12.29 -7.60 -7.49
CA ALA A 67 13.65 -7.53 -6.91
C ALA A 67 14.33 -6.16 -7.12
N GLU A 68 14.11 -5.54 -8.28
CA GLU A 68 14.61 -4.19 -8.62
C GLU A 68 13.98 -3.04 -7.79
N ASP A 69 12.81 -3.27 -7.19
CA ASP A 69 12.05 -2.31 -6.39
C ASP A 69 12.19 -2.55 -4.86
N GLN A 70 12.96 -3.57 -4.46
CA GLN A 70 13.25 -3.88 -3.06
C GLN A 70 14.36 -2.97 -2.51
N ALA A 71 14.34 -2.68 -1.21
CA ALA A 71 15.37 -1.90 -0.54
C ALA A 71 15.83 -2.60 0.75
N GLY A 72 16.99 -3.29 0.68
CA GLY A 72 17.54 -4.03 1.81
C GLY A 72 16.58 -5.12 2.32
N ASP A 73 16.27 -5.10 3.62
CA ASP A 73 15.28 -5.99 4.23
C ASP A 73 13.83 -5.63 3.89
N ASN A 74 13.58 -4.44 3.34
CA ASN A 74 12.25 -4.01 2.96
C ASN A 74 11.91 -4.47 1.53
N LYS A 75 11.22 -5.61 1.46
CA LYS A 75 10.93 -6.32 0.21
C LYS A 75 9.45 -6.30 -0.19
N LYS A 76 8.59 -5.71 0.65
CA LYS A 76 7.13 -5.75 0.48
C LYS A 76 6.58 -4.36 0.17
N PHE A 77 5.44 -4.30 -0.51
CA PHE A 77 4.74 -3.04 -0.76
C PHE A 77 4.26 -2.41 0.56
N GLU A 78 4.29 -1.08 0.61
CA GLU A 78 3.91 -0.31 1.79
C GLU A 78 2.71 0.60 1.49
N VAL A 79 1.88 0.84 2.51
CA VAL A 79 0.78 1.81 2.47
C VAL A 79 1.30 3.09 3.10
N HIS A 80 1.32 4.17 2.33
CA HIS A 80 1.83 5.47 2.71
C HIS A 80 0.71 6.49 2.81
N HIS A 81 0.75 7.35 3.84
CA HIS A 81 -0.16 8.48 4.02
C HIS A 81 0.50 9.77 3.48
N PRO A 82 0.14 10.25 2.27
CA PRO A 82 0.73 11.47 1.71
C PRO A 82 0.47 12.72 2.57
N HIS A 83 -0.73 12.84 3.16
CA HIS A 83 -0.97 13.75 4.27
C HIS A 83 -0.70 13.03 5.58
N GLU A 84 0.45 13.37 6.18
CA GLU A 84 0.97 12.70 7.36
C GLU A 84 0.02 12.82 8.55
N ILE A 85 -0.13 11.71 9.28
CA ILE A 85 -0.99 11.65 10.48
C ILE A 85 -0.55 12.70 11.51
N ALA A 86 0.75 12.94 11.64
CA ALA A 86 1.32 13.95 12.53
C ALA A 86 0.87 15.39 12.21
N HIS A 87 0.45 15.65 10.97
CA HIS A 87 0.01 16.96 10.48
C HIS A 87 -1.52 17.09 10.35
N GLY A 88 -2.28 16.17 10.98
CA GLY A 88 -3.74 16.18 10.93
C GLY A 88 -4.36 15.25 9.88
N GLY A 89 -3.53 14.43 9.22
CA GLY A 89 -4.00 13.40 8.29
C GLY A 89 -4.86 12.35 8.96
N ALA A 90 -6.02 12.07 8.35
CA ALA A 90 -6.92 11.03 8.82
C ALA A 90 -6.27 9.65 8.65
N VAL A 91 -6.22 8.88 9.74
CA VAL A 91 -5.54 7.57 9.82
C VAL A 91 -6.19 6.51 8.91
N TYR A 92 -7.52 6.58 8.76
CA TYR A 92 -8.34 5.61 8.03
C TYR A 92 -9.01 6.21 6.78
N ASP A 93 -8.56 7.38 6.36
CA ASP A 93 -8.98 7.94 5.07
C ASP A 93 -8.23 7.22 3.95
N ILE A 94 -8.94 6.33 3.26
CA ILE A 94 -8.39 5.52 2.17
C ILE A 94 -8.02 6.38 0.97
N ASP A 95 -8.70 7.50 0.77
CA ASP A 95 -8.37 8.47 -0.27
C ASP A 95 -7.05 9.20 0.05
N ASN A 96 -6.65 9.21 1.34
CA ASN A 96 -5.33 9.64 1.82
C ASN A 96 -4.35 8.45 1.98
N MET A 97 -4.45 7.42 1.14
CA MET A 97 -3.51 6.29 1.15
C MET A 97 -3.02 5.92 -0.24
N LEU A 98 -1.70 5.70 -0.34
CA LEU A 98 -1.01 5.33 -1.56
C LEU A 98 -0.24 4.03 -1.36
N ILE A 99 -0.26 3.15 -2.37
CA ILE A 99 0.59 1.96 -2.39
C ILE A 99 1.92 2.32 -3.07
N MET A 100 3.03 2.14 -2.35
CA MET A 100 4.38 2.48 -2.83
C MET A 100 5.33 1.27 -2.74
N THR A 101 6.34 1.26 -3.62
CA THR A 101 7.46 0.32 -3.48
C THR A 101 8.38 0.77 -2.33
N PRO A 102 9.00 -0.18 -1.61
CA PRO A 102 9.82 0.15 -0.44
C PRO A 102 11.02 1.03 -0.80
N ARG A 103 11.65 0.82 -1.96
CA ARG A 103 12.71 1.71 -2.47
C ARG A 103 12.23 3.14 -2.64
N ARG A 104 11.00 3.35 -3.14
CA ARG A 104 10.46 4.69 -3.36
C ARG A 104 9.97 5.34 -2.06
N HIS A 105 9.46 4.54 -1.13
CA HIS A 105 9.04 5.02 0.19
C HIS A 105 10.22 5.66 0.96
N ILE A 106 11.40 5.02 0.92
CA ILE A 106 12.64 5.59 1.49
C ILE A 106 13.01 6.90 0.79
N GLU A 107 12.95 6.94 -0.55
CA GLU A 107 13.32 8.13 -1.33
C GLU A 107 12.37 9.33 -1.09
N HIS A 108 11.07 9.07 -0.88
CA HIS A 108 10.09 10.10 -0.55
C HIS A 108 10.34 10.71 0.84
N HIS A 109 10.63 9.87 1.83
CA HIS A 109 10.99 10.34 3.17
C HIS A 109 12.34 11.09 3.18
N GLN A 110 13.33 10.66 2.40
CA GLN A 110 14.62 11.35 2.29
C GLN A 110 14.50 12.72 1.61
N ARG A 111 13.64 12.89 0.59
CA ARG A 111 13.39 14.22 0.00
C ARG A 111 12.72 15.17 0.99
N LYS A 112 11.66 14.73 1.68
CA LYS A 112 10.98 15.55 2.69
C LYS A 112 11.91 15.97 3.83
N ALA A 113 12.86 15.13 4.24
CA ALA A 113 13.83 15.46 5.28
C ALA A 113 14.86 16.52 4.85
N ASN A 114 15.12 16.66 3.55
CA ASN A 114 16.12 17.60 3.01
C ASN A 114 15.52 18.96 2.58
N GLU A 115 14.20 19.11 2.64
CA GLU A 115 13.48 20.37 2.34
C GLU A 115 13.06 21.11 3.62
N ASN A 116 13.61 20.73 4.79
CA ASN A 116 13.29 21.29 6.09
C ASN A 116 14.51 21.90 6.78
#